data_AF-A0A9W8JRG9-F1
#
_entry.id   AF-A0A9W8JRG9-F1
#
_cell.length_a   1.000
_cell.length_b   1.000
_cell.length_c   1.000
_cell.angle_alpha   90.00
_cell.angle_beta   90.00
_cell.angle_gamma   90.00
#
_symmetry.space_group_name_H-M   'P 1'
#
loop_
_entity.id
_entity.type
_entity.pdbx_description
1 polymer ?
#
loop_
_entity_poly.entity_id
_entity_poly.type
_entity_poly.pdbx_seq_one_letter_code
_entity_poly.pdbx_strand_id
1 'polypeptide(L)'
;MLGTVLVKDWEAVCQEWESEGFPKSAKNPYNVENATITEAEAKKELAAEEEKRLAAGGISIHAVTPVAFVSMTLDLQETQRRLKRVARGLTTLVTARQEGGLTEQRNQLRARVRNWEQLLPLYMPGLLQFQAELRQKGDPLATTAEHPEDMVLWLPSNVPAADRQRVCFANLPDIEESLRTAQCHDALATLRRTLKIKSRLIKFKNKNLRGQREGTRSRAIIDRVHDRARVAAEKYRSARAAKLLLSGPGSWEDELCVLADEDIRGYQDPDHIRKRVGRRGVLEDGQEDNQEDNVAQSQETANFTLFVEERECRDGTGETRRTLSWIWRTPTQLDNPDNTSDDILRSEWSKSRARADRAREEVLLLQEEMRRTLEYLAWKSKWWLQQAQLRRTDDDLSEGLVAYASSQAGLQTALHHRFQKLWEKPLMDGTNNSTERHSNNQTSSNTNNGAQTGSTSGMDNANGASNTGGINEDGEDEDEDEDEDEDEDEDDEDVNEQGDDGVVEDDNGTLYV
;
A
#
# COMPACT_ATOMS: atom_id res chain seq x y z
N MET A 1 -7.02 -24.74 -19.24
CA MET A 1 -5.58 -25.07 -19.30
C MET A 1 -4.95 -24.08 -20.27
N LEU A 2 -4.03 -23.24 -19.80
CA LEU A 2 -3.27 -22.35 -20.68
C LEU A 2 -2.54 -23.21 -21.72
N GLY A 3 -2.49 -22.75 -22.98
CA GLY A 3 -1.83 -23.50 -24.05
C GLY A 3 -0.35 -23.71 -23.72
N THR A 4 0.15 -24.93 -23.89
CA THR A 4 1.57 -25.28 -23.61
C THR A 4 2.56 -24.49 -24.46
N VAL A 5 2.11 -23.94 -25.59
CA VAL A 5 2.87 -23.04 -26.46
C VAL A 5 3.04 -21.67 -25.81
N LEU A 6 1.94 -21.07 -25.36
CA LEU A 6 1.92 -19.74 -24.72
C LEU A 6 2.84 -19.67 -23.48
N VAL A 7 2.84 -20.73 -22.68
CA VAL A 7 3.72 -20.83 -21.50
C VAL A 7 5.20 -20.82 -21.88
N LYS A 8 5.58 -21.48 -22.99
CA LYS A 8 6.96 -21.49 -23.48
C LYS A 8 7.38 -20.13 -24.00
N ASP A 9 6.47 -19.43 -24.68
CA ASP A 9 6.73 -18.08 -25.16
C ASP A 9 6.99 -17.12 -23.99
N TRP A 10 6.15 -17.18 -22.94
CA TRP A 10 6.38 -16.39 -21.72
C TRP A 10 7.68 -16.77 -21.00
N GLU A 11 8.04 -18.07 -20.99
CA GLU A 11 9.30 -18.53 -20.42
C GLU A 11 10.51 -17.94 -21.16
N ALA A 12 10.47 -17.91 -22.49
CA ALA A 12 11.53 -17.33 -23.31
C ALA A 12 11.69 -15.84 -23.02
N VAL A 13 10.60 -15.07 -22.92
CA VAL A 13 10.65 -13.63 -22.58
C VAL A 13 11.27 -13.41 -21.20
N CYS A 14 10.95 -14.26 -20.21
CA CYS A 14 11.59 -14.13 -18.90
C CYS A 14 13.07 -14.48 -18.92
N GLN A 15 13.47 -15.53 -19.65
CA GLN A 15 14.88 -15.93 -19.77
C GLN A 15 15.70 -14.87 -20.50
N GLU A 16 15.16 -14.27 -21.57
CA GLU A 16 15.78 -13.17 -22.30
C GLU A 16 16.03 -11.97 -21.37
N TRP A 17 14.99 -11.54 -20.64
CA TRP A 17 15.09 -10.47 -19.66
C TRP A 17 16.06 -10.80 -18.52
N GLU A 18 16.13 -12.05 -18.05
CA GLU A 18 17.04 -12.50 -16.99
C GLU A 18 18.50 -12.55 -17.45
N SER A 19 18.75 -12.89 -18.72
CA SER A 19 20.09 -13.03 -19.31
C SER A 19 20.74 -11.71 -19.71
N GLU A 20 19.95 -10.64 -19.85
CA GLU A 20 20.44 -9.33 -20.28
C GLU A 20 21.21 -8.59 -19.18
N GLY A 21 22.35 -7.97 -19.55
CA GLY A 21 23.14 -7.12 -18.68
C GLY A 21 22.44 -5.79 -18.35
N PHE A 22 22.92 -5.10 -17.30
CA PHE A 22 22.39 -3.77 -16.95
C PHE A 22 23.12 -2.68 -17.76
N PRO A 23 22.41 -1.69 -18.32
CA PRO A 23 20.96 -1.47 -18.31
C PRO A 23 20.21 -2.41 -19.27
N LYS A 24 19.05 -2.91 -18.83
CA LYS A 24 18.22 -3.85 -19.60
C LYS A 24 17.41 -3.12 -20.66
N SER A 25 17.49 -3.56 -21.91
CA SER A 25 16.73 -3.04 -23.04
C SER A 25 15.48 -3.88 -23.37
N ALA A 26 15.42 -5.14 -22.94
CA ALA A 26 14.29 -6.02 -23.23
C ALA A 26 13.00 -5.57 -22.54
N LYS A 27 11.83 -6.05 -23.00
CA LYS A 27 10.54 -5.71 -22.38
C LYS A 27 10.45 -6.39 -21.00
N ASN A 28 10.18 -5.63 -19.95
CA ASN A 28 10.02 -6.18 -18.61
C ASN A 28 8.77 -7.09 -18.53
N PRO A 29 8.91 -8.41 -18.34
CA PRO A 29 7.78 -9.34 -18.34
C PRO A 29 6.88 -9.19 -17.11
N TYR A 30 7.38 -8.55 -16.05
CA TYR A 30 6.66 -8.35 -14.79
C TYR A 30 5.80 -7.09 -14.78
N ASN A 31 6.04 -6.15 -15.72
CA ASN A 31 5.30 -4.91 -15.81
C ASN A 31 3.99 -5.12 -16.58
N VAL A 32 2.92 -4.50 -16.09
CA VAL A 32 1.63 -4.40 -16.78
C VAL A 32 1.38 -2.92 -16.95
N GLU A 33 1.21 -2.48 -18.20
CA GLU A 33 0.80 -1.10 -18.47
C GLU A 33 -0.57 -0.88 -17.84
N ASN A 34 -0.71 0.19 -17.05
CA ASN A 34 -1.97 0.48 -16.38
C ASN A 34 -3.00 0.84 -17.46
N ALA A 35 -4.13 0.13 -17.48
CA ALA A 35 -5.21 0.39 -18.44
C ALA A 35 -5.97 1.71 -18.19
N THR A 36 -5.57 2.49 -17.19
CA THR A 36 -6.28 3.68 -16.73
C THR A 36 -5.37 4.90 -16.81
N ILE A 37 -5.87 5.98 -17.41
CA ILE A 37 -5.17 7.25 -17.57
C ILE A 37 -4.93 7.87 -16.19
N THR A 38 -3.67 8.16 -15.87
CA THR A 38 -3.28 8.85 -14.63
C THR A 38 -3.51 10.36 -14.74
N GLU A 39 -3.61 11.07 -13.63
CA GLU A 39 -3.80 12.53 -13.60
C GLU A 39 -2.65 13.26 -14.34
N ALA A 40 -1.42 12.75 -14.19
CA ALA A 40 -0.25 13.27 -14.90
C ALA A 40 -0.32 13.03 -16.41
N GLU A 41 -0.76 11.84 -16.85
CA GLU A 41 -0.96 11.53 -18.26
C GLU A 41 -2.09 12.37 -18.87
N ALA A 42 -3.21 12.55 -18.16
CA ALA A 42 -4.31 13.41 -18.60
C ALA A 42 -3.87 14.87 -18.74
N LYS A 43 -3.12 15.40 -17.76
CA LYS A 43 -2.53 16.75 -17.86
C LYS A 43 -1.59 16.88 -19.05
N LYS A 44 -0.77 15.85 -19.32
CA LYS A 44 0.14 15.81 -20.47
C LYS A 44 -0.59 15.76 -21.81
N GLU A 45 -1.63 14.94 -21.91
CA GLU A 45 -2.47 14.83 -23.11
C GLU A 45 -3.15 16.17 -23.42
N LEU A 46 -3.81 16.77 -22.42
CA LEU A 46 -4.46 18.06 -22.56
C LEU A 46 -3.48 19.20 -22.87
N ALA A 47 -2.26 19.16 -22.30
CA ALA A 47 -1.21 20.13 -22.65
C ALA A 47 -0.72 19.96 -24.09
N ALA A 48 -0.58 18.73 -24.58
CA ALA A 48 -0.19 18.46 -25.96
C ALA A 48 -1.29 18.84 -26.97
N GLU A 49 -2.57 18.68 -26.61
CA GLU A 49 -3.69 19.19 -27.40
C GLU A 49 -3.69 20.71 -27.48
N GLU A 50 -3.41 21.39 -26.37
CA GLU A 50 -3.28 22.84 -26.33
C GLU A 50 -2.11 23.34 -27.19
N GLU A 51 -0.95 22.70 -27.12
CA GLU A 51 0.21 23.03 -27.96
C GLU A 51 -0.10 22.89 -29.45
N LYS A 52 -0.80 21.81 -29.84
CA LYS A 52 -1.28 21.62 -31.22
C LYS A 52 -2.24 22.72 -31.65
N ARG A 53 -3.13 23.16 -30.75
CA ARG A 53 -4.08 24.26 -31.01
C ARG A 53 -3.34 25.59 -31.21
N LEU A 54 -2.34 25.88 -30.38
CA LEU A 54 -1.51 27.07 -30.51
C LEU A 54 -0.68 27.02 -31.82
N ALA A 55 -0.11 25.86 -32.17
CA ALA A 55 0.60 25.66 -33.43
C ALA A 55 -0.30 25.84 -34.67
N ALA A 56 -1.59 25.51 -34.55
CA ALA A 56 -2.59 25.73 -35.59
C ALA A 56 -3.10 27.20 -35.67
N GLY A 57 -2.54 28.12 -34.87
CA GLY A 57 -2.91 29.53 -34.86
C GLY A 57 -3.98 29.91 -33.82
N GLY A 58 -4.21 29.06 -32.81
CA GLY A 58 -5.08 29.37 -31.68
C GLY A 58 -4.57 30.56 -30.85
N ILE A 59 -5.49 31.39 -30.37
CA ILE A 59 -5.17 32.54 -29.52
C ILE A 59 -5.22 32.09 -28.06
N SER A 60 -4.12 32.25 -27.32
CA SER A 60 -4.15 32.13 -25.86
C SER A 60 -4.74 33.40 -25.24
N ILE A 61 -5.68 33.22 -24.32
CA ILE A 61 -6.38 34.31 -23.65
C ILE A 61 -5.51 34.91 -22.53
N HIS A 62 -4.65 34.10 -21.90
CA HIS A 62 -3.77 34.50 -20.81
C HIS A 62 -2.55 33.56 -20.70
N ALA A 63 -1.56 33.94 -19.90
CA ALA A 63 -0.36 33.13 -19.67
C ALA A 63 -0.67 31.77 -19.01
N VAL A 64 -1.59 31.76 -18.04
CA VAL A 64 -2.16 30.53 -17.46
C VAL A 64 -3.09 29.90 -18.48
N THR A 65 -2.99 28.61 -18.79
CA THR A 65 -3.87 27.88 -19.73
C THR A 65 -5.16 27.40 -19.03
N PRO A 66 -6.22 27.02 -19.78
CA PRO A 66 -7.45 26.46 -19.20
C PRO A 66 -7.18 25.20 -18.35
N VAL A 67 -6.28 24.32 -18.80
CA VAL A 67 -5.87 23.11 -18.08
C VAL A 67 -5.17 23.45 -16.78
N ALA A 68 -4.27 24.44 -16.81
CA ALA A 68 -3.58 24.93 -15.61
C ALA A 68 -4.55 25.60 -14.63
N PHE A 69 -5.56 26.32 -15.12
CA PHE A 69 -6.61 26.91 -14.29
C PHE A 69 -7.42 25.84 -13.54
N VAL A 70 -7.89 24.80 -14.24
CA VAL A 70 -8.63 23.69 -13.61
C VAL A 70 -7.71 22.97 -12.62
N SER A 71 -6.47 22.64 -13.02
CA SER A 71 -5.49 21.98 -12.15
C SER A 71 -5.21 22.77 -10.86
N MET A 72 -4.96 24.08 -10.98
CA MET A 72 -4.79 24.97 -9.82
C MET A 72 -6.01 24.93 -8.89
N THR A 73 -7.21 24.84 -9.44
CA THR A 73 -8.43 24.75 -8.63
C THR A 73 -8.55 23.39 -7.93
N LEU A 74 -8.17 22.29 -8.59
CA LEU A 74 -8.13 20.95 -7.98
C LEU A 74 -7.14 20.89 -6.83
N ASP A 75 -5.96 21.51 -6.99
CA ASP A 75 -4.95 21.61 -5.94
C ASP A 75 -5.48 22.44 -4.76
N LEU A 76 -6.17 23.55 -5.03
CA LEU A 76 -6.84 24.35 -4.00
C LEU A 76 -7.89 23.52 -3.24
N GLN A 77 -8.72 22.73 -3.93
CA GLN A 77 -9.68 21.82 -3.29
C GLN A 77 -8.99 20.76 -2.41
N GLU A 78 -7.81 20.27 -2.81
CA GLU A 78 -7.01 19.35 -2.01
C GLU A 78 -6.45 20.03 -0.74
N THR A 79 -5.92 21.25 -0.87
CA THR A 79 -5.44 22.03 0.28
C THR A 79 -6.58 22.39 1.25
N GLN A 80 -7.77 22.77 0.77
CA GLN A 80 -8.96 23.02 1.60
C GLN A 80 -9.34 21.79 2.42
N ARG A 81 -9.37 20.60 1.80
CA ARG A 81 -9.70 19.34 2.49
C ARG A 81 -8.65 18.96 3.52
N ARG A 82 -7.36 19.14 3.21
CA ARG A 82 -6.27 18.94 4.16
C ARG A 82 -6.46 19.85 5.37
N LEU A 83 -6.66 21.14 5.14
CA LEU A 83 -6.82 22.14 6.20
C LEU A 83 -8.06 21.88 7.06
N LYS A 84 -9.17 21.49 6.45
CA LYS A 84 -10.41 21.13 7.16
C LYS A 84 -10.22 19.95 8.11
N ARG A 85 -9.39 18.96 7.75
CA ARG A 85 -9.06 17.84 8.65
C ARG A 85 -8.14 18.26 9.78
N VAL A 86 -7.13 19.07 9.49
CA VAL A 86 -6.24 19.65 10.52
C VAL A 86 -7.07 20.46 11.51
N ALA A 87 -7.92 21.38 11.04
CA ALA A 87 -8.81 22.18 11.89
C ALA A 87 -9.74 21.33 12.78
N ARG A 88 -10.34 20.25 12.22
CA ARG A 88 -11.14 19.29 12.99
C ARG A 88 -10.32 18.56 14.06
N GLY A 89 -9.09 18.13 13.73
CA GLY A 89 -8.20 17.44 14.66
C GLY A 89 -7.69 18.33 15.79
N LEU A 90 -7.48 19.62 15.53
CA LEU A 90 -7.03 20.58 16.54
C LEU A 90 -8.13 20.93 17.56
N THR A 91 -9.41 20.77 17.22
CA THR A 91 -10.53 21.23 18.08
C THR A 91 -10.51 20.62 19.50
N THR A 92 -9.85 19.48 19.70
CA THR A 92 -9.84 18.76 20.99
C THR A 92 -8.70 19.14 21.94
N LEU A 93 -7.50 19.50 21.45
CA LEU A 93 -6.33 19.84 22.27
C LEU A 93 -5.41 20.79 21.49
N VAL A 94 -5.72 22.09 21.49
CA VAL A 94 -4.93 23.09 20.74
C VAL A 94 -3.74 23.54 21.58
N THR A 95 -2.52 23.32 21.07
CA THR A 95 -1.34 24.06 21.55
C THR A 95 -1.19 25.37 20.78
N ALA A 96 -0.65 26.42 21.41
CA ALA A 96 -0.47 27.73 20.77
C ALA A 96 0.40 27.66 19.49
N ARG A 97 1.37 26.73 19.44
CA ARG A 97 2.20 26.47 18.25
C ARG A 97 1.37 25.91 17.09
N GLN A 98 0.48 24.96 17.36
CA GLN A 98 -0.41 24.36 16.37
C GLN A 98 -1.45 25.37 15.86
N GLU A 99 -1.95 26.26 16.72
CA GLU A 99 -2.84 27.34 16.33
C GLU A 99 -2.15 28.32 15.37
N GLY A 100 -0.92 28.73 15.70
CA GLY A 100 -0.07 29.55 14.83
C GLY A 100 0.09 28.93 13.44
N GLY A 101 0.49 27.66 13.37
CA GLY A 101 0.63 26.94 12.10
C GLY A 101 -0.68 26.86 11.30
N LEU A 102 -1.83 26.63 11.95
CA LEU A 102 -3.13 26.63 11.28
C LEU A 102 -3.48 28.00 10.70
N THR A 103 -3.23 29.08 11.44
CA THR A 103 -3.48 30.44 10.95
C THR A 103 -2.59 30.81 9.77
N GLU A 104 -1.33 30.39 9.77
CA GLU A 104 -0.42 30.56 8.66
C GLU A 104 -0.91 29.83 7.41
N GLN A 105 -1.27 28.55 7.54
CA GLN A 105 -1.83 27.76 6.44
C GLN A 105 -3.14 28.36 5.89
N ARG A 106 -4.01 28.90 6.76
CA ARG A 106 -5.22 29.64 6.36
C ARG A 106 -4.88 30.90 5.55
N ASN A 107 -3.83 31.62 5.94
CA ASN A 107 -3.39 32.82 5.22
C ASN A 107 -2.77 32.50 3.87
N GLN A 108 -1.95 31.45 3.79
CA GLN A 108 -1.40 30.95 2.52
C GLN A 108 -2.52 30.51 1.57
N LEU A 109 -3.52 29.78 2.07
CA LEU A 109 -4.70 29.38 1.29
C LEU A 109 -5.47 30.61 0.77
N ARG A 110 -5.72 31.61 1.62
CA ARG A 110 -6.39 32.87 1.21
C ARG A 110 -5.61 33.58 0.09
N ALA A 111 -4.28 33.64 0.18
CA ALA A 111 -3.47 34.28 -0.85
C ALA A 111 -3.60 33.55 -2.20
N ARG A 112 -3.51 32.21 -2.20
CA ARG A 112 -3.67 31.41 -3.42
C ARG A 112 -5.08 31.52 -4.00
N VAL A 113 -6.10 31.53 -3.15
CA VAL A 113 -7.50 31.75 -3.54
C VAL A 113 -7.68 33.10 -4.23
N ARG A 114 -7.15 34.19 -3.67
CA ARG A 114 -7.26 35.52 -4.28
C ARG A 114 -6.62 35.59 -5.66
N ASN A 115 -5.47 34.94 -5.85
CA ASN A 115 -4.81 34.86 -7.15
C ASN A 115 -5.65 34.06 -8.15
N TRP A 116 -6.27 32.97 -7.72
CA TRP A 116 -7.20 32.20 -8.55
C TRP A 116 -8.48 32.98 -8.89
N GLU A 117 -9.05 33.73 -7.93
CA GLU A 117 -10.24 34.56 -8.15
C GLU A 117 -10.04 35.63 -9.23
N GLN A 118 -8.81 36.14 -9.40
CA GLN A 118 -8.48 37.08 -10.48
C GLN A 118 -8.61 36.44 -11.88
N LEU A 119 -8.46 35.11 -11.98
CA LEU A 119 -8.60 34.38 -13.24
C LEU A 119 -10.06 34.01 -13.54
N LEU A 120 -10.96 34.05 -12.54
CA LEU A 120 -12.37 33.67 -12.72
C LEU A 120 -13.10 34.47 -13.81
N PRO A 121 -13.00 35.81 -13.89
CA PRO A 121 -13.70 36.56 -14.94
C PRO A 121 -13.23 36.21 -16.35
N LEU A 122 -12.02 35.66 -16.49
CA LEU A 122 -11.44 35.28 -17.77
C LEU A 122 -11.99 33.94 -18.26
N TYR A 123 -12.05 32.95 -17.36
CA TYR A 123 -12.44 31.58 -17.68
C TYR A 123 -13.93 31.30 -17.47
N MET A 124 -14.59 32.03 -16.58
CA MET A 124 -16.02 31.93 -16.28
C MET A 124 -16.67 33.32 -16.18
N PRO A 125 -16.76 34.06 -17.30
CA PRO A 125 -17.24 35.45 -17.30
C PRO A 125 -18.69 35.59 -16.80
N GLY A 126 -19.55 34.58 -17.03
CA GLY A 126 -20.95 34.61 -16.59
C GLY A 126 -21.15 34.28 -15.10
N LEU A 127 -20.09 33.93 -14.37
CA LEU A 127 -20.19 33.47 -12.98
C LEU A 127 -20.73 34.56 -12.05
N LEU A 128 -20.33 35.82 -12.25
CA LEU A 128 -20.79 36.93 -11.42
C LEU A 128 -22.31 37.14 -11.51
N GLN A 129 -22.88 36.98 -12.72
CA GLN A 129 -24.32 37.08 -12.93
C GLN A 129 -25.05 35.91 -12.27
N PHE A 130 -24.52 34.69 -12.44
CA PHE A 130 -25.06 33.49 -11.81
C PHE A 130 -25.04 33.57 -10.27
N GLN A 131 -23.94 34.04 -9.68
CA GLN A 131 -23.85 34.25 -8.23
C GLN A 131 -24.85 35.32 -7.74
N ALA A 132 -25.08 36.38 -8.51
CA ALA A 132 -26.08 37.39 -8.16
C ALA A 132 -27.50 36.80 -8.19
N GLU A 133 -27.83 35.97 -9.18
CA GLU A 133 -29.10 35.25 -9.27
C GLU A 133 -29.29 34.28 -8.09
N LEU A 134 -28.24 33.57 -7.67
CA LEU A 134 -28.28 32.68 -6.50
C LEU A 134 -28.52 33.43 -5.19
N ARG A 135 -27.87 34.58 -4.99
CA ARG A 135 -28.12 35.44 -3.81
C ARG A 135 -29.56 35.91 -3.76
N GLN A 136 -30.15 36.27 -4.91
CA GLN A 136 -31.56 36.67 -4.98
C GLN A 136 -32.51 35.51 -4.66
N LYS A 137 -32.15 34.28 -5.02
CA LYS A 137 -32.90 33.07 -4.69
C LYS A 137 -32.73 32.60 -3.23
N GLY A 138 -31.81 33.20 -2.48
CA GLY A 138 -31.53 32.84 -1.09
C GLY A 138 -30.78 31.51 -0.95
N ASP A 139 -29.99 31.11 -1.95
CA ASP A 139 -29.23 29.86 -1.90
C ASP A 139 -28.10 29.96 -0.86
N PRO A 140 -27.98 29.00 0.10
CA PRO A 140 -26.90 29.00 1.09
C PRO A 140 -25.50 28.98 0.45
N LEU A 141 -25.35 28.46 -0.77
CA LEU A 141 -24.08 28.45 -1.52
C LEU A 141 -23.56 29.86 -1.84
N ALA A 142 -24.41 30.88 -1.73
CA ALA A 142 -24.06 32.28 -1.96
C ALA A 142 -23.61 33.03 -0.69
N THR A 143 -23.60 32.37 0.47
CA THR A 143 -23.17 32.94 1.75
C THR A 143 -21.65 32.95 1.82
N THR A 144 -21.06 34.05 2.31
CA THR A 144 -19.62 34.15 2.54
C THR A 144 -19.20 33.24 3.70
N ALA A 145 -18.37 32.24 3.43
CA ALA A 145 -17.83 31.38 4.47
C ALA A 145 -16.91 32.17 5.43
N GLU A 146 -16.95 31.84 6.72
CA GLU A 146 -16.09 32.46 7.75
C GLU A 146 -14.63 32.02 7.62
N HIS A 147 -14.40 30.82 7.08
CA HIS A 147 -13.08 30.21 6.95
C HIS A 147 -12.74 29.88 5.49
N PRO A 148 -11.46 30.02 5.07
CA PRO A 148 -11.04 29.77 3.70
C PRO A 148 -11.21 28.30 3.26
N GLU A 149 -11.19 27.36 4.21
CA GLU A 149 -11.46 25.93 3.97
C GLU A 149 -12.93 25.59 3.65
N ASP A 150 -13.87 26.48 3.99
CA ASP A 150 -15.31 26.29 3.74
C ASP A 150 -15.81 27.12 2.54
N MET A 151 -14.93 27.92 1.95
CA MET A 151 -15.25 28.73 0.79
C MET A 151 -15.48 27.86 -0.45
N VAL A 152 -16.56 28.12 -1.19
CA VAL A 152 -16.91 27.37 -2.39
C VAL A 152 -15.99 27.76 -3.55
N LEU A 153 -15.16 26.82 -3.99
CA LEU A 153 -14.38 26.95 -5.23
C LEU A 153 -15.25 26.59 -6.42
N TRP A 154 -15.67 27.61 -7.17
CA TRP A 154 -16.49 27.45 -8.36
C TRP A 154 -15.71 26.79 -9.51
N LEU A 155 -16.18 25.63 -9.93
CA LEU A 155 -15.81 24.96 -11.19
C LEU A 155 -17.06 24.70 -12.05
N PRO A 156 -16.89 24.36 -13.34
CA PRO A 156 -18.01 23.91 -14.18
C PRO A 156 -18.89 22.81 -13.54
N SER A 157 -18.32 21.93 -12.73
CA SER A 157 -19.05 20.89 -11.98
C SER A 157 -20.02 21.46 -10.92
N ASN A 158 -19.76 22.64 -10.36
CA ASN A 158 -20.66 23.33 -9.43
C ASN A 158 -21.79 24.10 -10.12
N VAL A 159 -21.75 24.22 -11.45
CA VAL A 159 -22.77 24.93 -12.23
C VAL A 159 -23.72 23.90 -12.85
N PRO A 160 -25.06 24.10 -12.76
CA PRO A 160 -26.03 23.24 -13.44
C PRO A 160 -25.79 23.18 -14.95
N ALA A 161 -26.00 22.02 -15.56
CA ALA A 161 -25.71 21.78 -16.98
C ALA A 161 -26.33 22.82 -17.94
N ALA A 162 -27.53 23.32 -17.62
CA ALA A 162 -28.24 24.31 -18.44
C ALA A 162 -27.54 25.68 -18.47
N ASP A 163 -26.83 26.05 -17.40
CA ASP A 163 -26.18 27.35 -17.26
C ASP A 163 -24.70 27.32 -17.67
N ARG A 164 -24.09 26.14 -17.87
CA ARG A 164 -22.65 26.02 -18.18
C ARG A 164 -22.23 26.76 -19.43
N GLN A 165 -23.04 26.70 -20.49
CA GLN A 165 -22.73 27.40 -21.75
C GLN A 165 -22.78 28.93 -21.60
N ARG A 166 -23.57 29.43 -20.64
CA ARG A 166 -23.68 30.86 -20.32
C ARG A 166 -22.55 31.31 -19.39
N VAL A 167 -22.15 30.46 -18.46
CA VAL A 167 -21.21 30.81 -17.37
C VAL A 167 -19.76 30.56 -17.75
N CYS A 168 -19.46 29.44 -18.40
CA CYS A 168 -18.11 28.94 -18.61
C CYS A 168 -17.59 29.20 -20.03
N PHE A 169 -16.28 29.32 -20.15
CA PHE A 169 -15.57 29.29 -21.43
C PHE A 169 -15.75 27.94 -22.15
N ALA A 170 -15.72 27.95 -23.48
CA ALA A 170 -15.86 26.76 -24.32
C ALA A 170 -14.79 25.71 -23.97
N ASN A 171 -15.17 24.43 -23.94
CA ASN A 171 -14.33 23.26 -23.61
C ASN A 171 -13.85 23.17 -22.14
N LEU A 172 -14.09 24.17 -21.28
CA LEU A 172 -13.73 24.11 -19.86
C LEU A 172 -14.42 22.95 -19.11
N PRO A 173 -15.72 22.64 -19.35
CA PRO A 173 -16.36 21.48 -18.73
C PRO A 173 -15.75 20.14 -19.15
N ASP A 174 -15.34 20.00 -20.41
CA ASP A 174 -14.76 18.76 -20.95
C ASP A 174 -13.35 18.52 -20.37
N ILE A 175 -12.57 19.59 -20.24
CA ILE A 175 -11.26 19.56 -19.56
C ILE A 175 -11.42 19.15 -18.10
N GLU A 176 -12.40 19.72 -17.38
CA GLU A 176 -12.68 19.31 -16.01
C GLU A 176 -13.11 17.85 -15.96
N GLU A 177 -13.99 17.40 -16.85
CA GLU A 177 -14.44 16.01 -16.87
C GLU A 177 -13.28 15.04 -17.04
N SER A 178 -12.39 15.29 -18.01
CA SER A 178 -11.19 14.48 -18.24
C SER A 178 -10.31 14.42 -16.99
N LEU A 179 -10.01 15.56 -16.37
CA LEU A 179 -9.22 15.60 -15.14
C LEU A 179 -9.92 14.90 -13.96
N ARG A 180 -11.25 14.98 -13.85
CA ARG A 180 -12.01 14.26 -12.81
C ARG A 180 -12.00 12.76 -13.01
N THR A 181 -12.04 12.27 -14.26
CA THR A 181 -11.90 10.83 -14.56
C THR A 181 -10.54 10.31 -14.12
N ALA A 182 -9.47 10.99 -14.52
CA ALA A 182 -8.11 10.62 -14.15
C ALA A 182 -7.92 10.67 -12.61
N GLN A 183 -8.45 11.72 -11.96
CA GLN A 183 -8.45 11.84 -10.51
C GLN A 183 -9.17 10.68 -9.80
N CYS A 184 -10.25 10.15 -10.37
CA CYS A 184 -10.93 8.97 -9.84
C CYS A 184 -10.05 7.72 -9.92
N HIS A 185 -9.42 7.46 -11.07
CA HIS A 185 -8.54 6.31 -11.25
C HIS A 185 -7.31 6.38 -10.33
N ASP A 186 -6.68 7.54 -10.22
CA ASP A 186 -5.52 7.75 -9.33
C ASP A 186 -5.90 7.63 -7.85
N ALA A 187 -7.05 8.15 -7.45
CA ALA A 187 -7.55 8.00 -6.09
C ALA A 187 -7.81 6.51 -5.76
N LEU A 188 -8.41 5.74 -6.68
CA LEU A 188 -8.60 4.30 -6.50
C LEU A 188 -7.27 3.54 -6.48
N ALA A 189 -6.32 3.88 -7.35
CA ALA A 189 -4.99 3.28 -7.37
C ALA A 189 -4.23 3.54 -6.06
N THR A 190 -4.32 4.76 -5.55
CA THR A 190 -3.74 5.18 -4.25
C THR A 190 -4.42 4.44 -3.10
N LEU A 191 -5.75 4.32 -3.12
CA LEU A 191 -6.51 3.58 -2.12
C LEU A 191 -6.09 2.10 -2.08
N ARG A 192 -6.07 1.43 -3.25
CA ARG A 192 -5.61 0.04 -3.40
C ARG A 192 -4.17 -0.13 -2.90
N ARG A 193 -3.25 0.75 -3.29
CA ARG A 193 -1.85 0.70 -2.84
C ARG A 193 -1.74 0.82 -1.34
N THR A 194 -2.45 1.78 -0.75
CA THR A 194 -2.46 2.05 0.69
C THR A 194 -3.04 0.87 1.47
N LEU A 195 -4.13 0.27 0.99
CA LEU A 195 -4.72 -0.94 1.59
C LEU A 195 -3.76 -2.14 1.53
N LYS A 196 -3.05 -2.34 0.41
CA LYS A 196 -2.01 -3.39 0.32
C LYS A 196 -0.90 -3.19 1.36
N ILE A 197 -0.44 -1.95 1.53
CA ILE A 197 0.58 -1.60 2.53
C ILE A 197 0.03 -1.87 3.95
N LYS A 198 -1.18 -1.41 4.25
CA LYS A 198 -1.83 -1.64 5.56
C LYS A 198 -1.93 -3.13 5.89
N SER A 199 -2.43 -3.95 4.98
CA SER A 199 -2.53 -5.41 5.20
C SER A 199 -1.16 -6.05 5.44
N ARG A 200 -0.09 -5.58 4.77
CA ARG A 200 1.28 -6.07 5.02
C ARG A 200 1.81 -5.63 6.38
N LEU A 201 1.59 -4.38 6.78
CA LEU A 201 2.00 -3.85 8.08
C LEU A 201 1.30 -4.58 9.23
N ILE A 202 0.01 -4.88 9.10
CA ILE A 202 -0.74 -5.67 10.09
C ILE A 202 -0.13 -7.08 10.22
N LYS A 203 0.15 -7.75 9.10
CA LYS A 203 0.81 -9.07 9.11
C LYS A 203 2.19 -9.02 9.75
N PHE A 204 2.98 -8.00 9.42
CA PHE A 204 4.30 -7.78 10.00
C PHE A 204 4.21 -7.58 11.51
N LYS A 205 3.31 -6.70 11.98
CA LYS A 205 3.06 -6.46 13.40
C LYS A 205 2.69 -7.75 14.12
N ASN A 206 1.72 -8.51 13.60
CA ASN A 206 1.24 -9.73 14.24
C ASN A 206 2.34 -10.80 14.35
N LYS A 207 3.20 -10.91 13.33
CA LYS A 207 4.26 -11.92 13.27
C LYS A 207 5.48 -11.55 14.12
N ASN A 208 5.96 -10.31 14.01
CA ASN A 208 7.31 -9.95 14.46
C ASN A 208 7.34 -9.09 15.72
N LEU A 209 6.30 -8.30 16.00
CA LEU A 209 6.33 -7.34 17.09
C LEU A 209 5.78 -7.94 18.37
N ARG A 210 6.48 -7.67 19.48
CA ARG A 210 6.15 -8.13 20.83
C ARG A 210 6.39 -6.98 21.80
N GLY A 211 5.61 -6.91 22.87
CA GLY A 211 5.72 -5.84 23.87
C GLY A 211 4.93 -4.57 23.53
N GLN A 212 4.78 -3.72 24.54
CA GLN A 212 3.89 -2.55 24.50
C GLN A 212 4.44 -1.41 23.64
N ARG A 213 5.70 -1.00 23.84
CA ARG A 213 6.34 0.13 23.13
C ARG A 213 6.41 -0.07 21.62
N GLU A 214 6.88 -1.23 21.16
CA GLU A 214 6.92 -1.55 19.73
C GLU A 214 5.51 -1.68 19.13
N GLY A 215 4.56 -2.16 19.95
CA GLY A 215 3.16 -2.31 19.60
C GLY A 215 2.45 -0.97 19.38
N THR A 216 2.71 0.04 20.23
CA THR A 216 2.16 1.40 20.12
C THR A 216 2.76 2.13 18.92
N ARG A 217 4.10 2.13 18.75
CA ARG A 217 4.77 2.75 17.60
C ARG A 217 4.25 2.21 16.27
N SER A 218 4.05 0.89 16.20
CA SER A 218 3.56 0.25 14.98
C SER A 218 2.07 0.48 14.74
N ARG A 219 1.28 0.69 15.80
CA ARG A 219 -0.11 1.12 15.68
C ARG A 219 -0.18 2.53 15.10
N ALA A 220 0.65 3.46 15.59
CA ALA A 220 0.73 4.81 15.05
C ALA A 220 1.07 4.81 13.54
N ILE A 221 2.01 3.96 13.09
CA ILE A 221 2.31 3.82 11.66
C ILE A 221 1.10 3.27 10.89
N ILE A 222 0.41 2.26 11.42
CA ILE A 222 -0.81 1.70 10.80
C ILE A 222 -1.91 2.76 10.72
N ASP A 223 -2.06 3.60 11.73
CA ASP A 223 -3.05 4.68 11.79
C ASP A 223 -2.74 5.76 10.76
N ARG A 224 -1.47 6.18 10.60
CA ARG A 224 -1.05 7.08 9.51
C ARG A 224 -1.37 6.52 8.12
N VAL A 225 -1.14 5.23 7.89
CA VAL A 225 -1.49 4.57 6.63
C VAL A 225 -3.00 4.47 6.45
N HIS A 226 -3.75 4.26 7.54
CA HIS A 226 -5.20 4.28 7.51
C HIS A 226 -5.73 5.65 7.12
N ASP A 227 -5.15 6.72 7.66
CA ASP A 227 -5.50 8.11 7.33
C ASP A 227 -5.26 8.43 5.87
N ARG A 228 -4.14 7.95 5.32
CA ARG A 228 -3.87 8.04 3.87
C ARG A 228 -4.96 7.36 3.03
N ALA A 229 -5.50 6.23 3.49
CA ALA A 229 -6.63 5.58 2.81
C ALA A 229 -7.92 6.41 2.93
N ARG A 230 -8.17 7.06 4.08
CA ARG A 230 -9.30 8.01 4.24
C ARG A 230 -9.21 9.15 3.23
N VAL A 231 -8.02 9.74 3.11
CA VAL A 231 -7.75 10.82 2.15
C VAL A 231 -8.06 10.39 0.72
N ALA A 232 -7.58 9.21 0.32
CA ALA A 232 -7.82 8.70 -1.03
C ALA A 232 -9.31 8.42 -1.29
N ALA A 233 -10.03 7.88 -0.31
CA ALA A 233 -11.47 7.62 -0.41
C ALA A 233 -12.29 8.92 -0.53
N GLU A 234 -11.97 9.94 0.26
CA GLU A 234 -12.60 11.27 0.17
C GLU A 234 -12.32 11.93 -1.18
N LYS A 235 -11.07 11.82 -1.68
CA LYS A 235 -10.68 12.32 -3.01
C LYS A 235 -11.52 11.65 -4.10
N TYR A 236 -11.65 10.32 -4.07
CA TYR A 236 -12.51 9.57 -5.00
C TYR A 236 -13.97 10.01 -4.93
N ARG A 237 -14.57 10.07 -3.73
CA ARG A 237 -15.99 10.45 -3.54
C ARG A 237 -16.29 11.82 -4.13
N SER A 238 -15.42 12.80 -3.86
CA SER A 238 -15.58 14.16 -4.39
C SER A 238 -15.41 14.23 -5.91
N ALA A 239 -14.43 13.52 -6.47
CA ALA A 239 -14.13 13.52 -7.90
C ALA A 239 -15.27 12.85 -8.67
N ARG A 240 -15.79 11.73 -8.15
CA ARG A 240 -16.95 11.04 -8.71
C ARG A 240 -18.21 11.91 -8.66
N ALA A 241 -18.45 12.61 -7.54
CA ALA A 241 -19.58 13.53 -7.44
C ALA A 241 -19.50 14.66 -8.47
N ALA A 242 -18.31 15.26 -8.66
CA ALA A 242 -18.08 16.28 -9.68
C ALA A 242 -18.25 15.71 -11.10
N LYS A 243 -17.74 14.51 -11.38
CA LYS A 243 -17.92 13.84 -12.67
C LYS A 243 -19.41 13.59 -12.96
N LEU A 244 -20.16 13.08 -11.98
CA LEU A 244 -21.59 12.84 -12.12
C LEU A 244 -22.36 14.11 -12.48
N LEU A 245 -21.99 15.24 -11.88
CA LEU A 245 -22.57 16.54 -12.24
C LEU A 245 -22.21 16.95 -13.67
N LEU A 246 -20.98 16.69 -14.13
CA LEU A 246 -20.51 17.06 -15.47
C LEU A 246 -21.16 16.22 -16.58
N SER A 247 -20.97 14.90 -16.54
CA SER A 247 -21.36 13.97 -17.60
C SER A 247 -22.79 13.42 -17.47
N GLY A 248 -23.37 13.50 -16.28
CA GLY A 248 -24.60 12.78 -15.94
C GLY A 248 -24.37 11.26 -15.79
N PRO A 249 -25.45 10.50 -15.51
CA PRO A 249 -25.39 9.05 -15.40
C PRO A 249 -25.06 8.41 -16.76
N GLY A 250 -24.17 7.41 -16.78
CA GLY A 250 -23.73 6.75 -18.00
C GLY A 250 -22.99 5.43 -17.74
N SER A 251 -22.48 4.80 -18.80
CA SER A 251 -21.73 3.52 -18.73
C SER A 251 -20.47 3.59 -17.86
N TRP A 252 -19.92 4.79 -17.66
CA TRP A 252 -18.77 5.00 -16.79
C TRP A 252 -19.06 4.66 -15.31
N GLU A 253 -20.33 4.57 -14.89
CA GLU A 253 -20.70 4.16 -13.52
C GLU A 253 -20.40 2.68 -13.24
N ASP A 254 -20.33 1.84 -14.29
CA ASP A 254 -19.98 0.43 -14.16
C ASP A 254 -18.49 0.25 -13.78
N GLU A 255 -17.64 1.16 -14.24
CA GLU A 255 -16.21 1.19 -13.90
C GLU A 255 -15.93 1.98 -12.61
N LEU A 256 -16.60 3.13 -12.44
CA LEU A 256 -16.45 4.03 -11.30
C LEU A 256 -17.71 3.99 -10.41
N CYS A 257 -17.84 2.90 -9.66
CA CYS A 257 -18.94 2.68 -8.72
C CYS A 257 -18.94 3.65 -7.53
N VAL A 258 -20.09 3.79 -6.86
CA VAL A 258 -20.17 4.51 -5.58
C VAL A 258 -19.32 3.79 -4.53
N LEU A 259 -18.44 4.51 -3.85
CA LEU A 259 -17.56 3.94 -2.82
C LEU A 259 -18.20 4.02 -1.44
N ALA A 260 -18.80 2.92 -0.98
CA ALA A 260 -19.26 2.78 0.39
C ALA A 260 -18.09 2.53 1.35
N ASP A 261 -18.28 2.78 2.64
CA ASP A 261 -17.24 2.48 3.65
C ASP A 261 -16.96 0.96 3.73
N GLU A 262 -17.96 0.11 3.47
CA GLU A 262 -17.85 -1.35 3.44
C GLU A 262 -16.93 -1.87 2.33
N ASP A 263 -16.73 -1.09 1.26
CA ASP A 263 -15.88 -1.45 0.13
C ASP A 263 -14.39 -1.22 0.41
N ILE A 264 -14.06 -0.40 1.42
CA ILE A 264 -12.70 0.01 1.78
C ILE A 264 -12.05 -1.09 2.64
N ARG A 265 -11.68 -2.19 1.99
CA ARG A 265 -11.12 -3.39 2.64
C ARG A 265 -9.98 -3.97 1.81
N GLY A 266 -9.01 -4.62 2.47
CA GLY A 266 -7.90 -5.29 1.79
C GLY A 266 -8.36 -6.50 0.98
N TYR A 267 -7.57 -6.90 -0.03
CA TYR A 267 -7.86 -8.04 -0.92
C TYR A 267 -8.07 -9.37 -0.17
N GLN A 268 -7.47 -9.52 1.02
CA GLN A 268 -7.58 -10.73 1.85
C GLN A 268 -8.42 -10.52 3.11
N ASP A 269 -8.93 -9.30 3.30
CA ASP A 269 -9.70 -8.95 4.48
C ASP A 269 -11.10 -9.53 4.32
N PRO A 270 -11.62 -10.22 5.33
CA PRO A 270 -12.91 -10.88 5.20
C PRO A 270 -14.08 -9.87 5.22
N ASP A 271 -15.22 -10.23 4.63
CA ASP A 271 -16.41 -9.36 4.52
C ASP A 271 -16.91 -8.95 5.92
N HIS A 272 -17.31 -7.70 6.15
CA HIS A 272 -17.90 -7.26 7.42
C HIS A 272 -19.02 -8.21 7.88
N ILE A 273 -19.04 -8.55 9.16
CA ILE A 273 -20.08 -9.39 9.74
C ILE A 273 -21.39 -8.63 9.58
N ARG A 274 -22.32 -9.20 8.79
CA ARG A 274 -23.66 -8.63 8.67
C ARG A 274 -24.28 -8.58 10.06
N LYS A 275 -24.73 -7.39 10.47
CA LYS A 275 -25.49 -7.22 11.72
C LYS A 275 -26.62 -8.24 11.72
N ARG A 276 -26.63 -9.15 12.70
CA ARG A 276 -27.66 -10.19 12.81
C ARG A 276 -28.98 -9.49 13.11
N VAL A 277 -29.84 -9.38 12.09
CA VAL A 277 -31.21 -8.92 12.30
C VAL A 277 -31.95 -10.06 13.00
N GLY A 278 -32.14 -9.92 14.31
CA GLY A 278 -32.91 -10.88 15.10
C GLY A 278 -34.30 -11.08 14.49
N ARG A 279 -34.78 -12.32 14.48
CA ARG A 279 -36.15 -12.62 14.06
C ARG A 279 -37.09 -12.03 15.12
N ARG A 280 -37.98 -11.12 14.72
CA ARG A 280 -38.92 -10.46 15.63
C ARG A 280 -39.66 -11.50 16.49
N GLY A 281 -39.43 -11.50 17.80
CA GLY A 281 -40.09 -12.39 18.77
C GLY A 281 -39.24 -13.52 19.37
N VAL A 282 -37.95 -13.62 19.05
CA VAL A 282 -37.00 -14.50 19.77
C VAL A 282 -35.84 -13.63 20.21
N LEU A 283 -36.01 -12.94 21.35
CA LEU A 283 -34.87 -12.36 22.06
C LEU A 283 -34.17 -13.53 22.77
N GLU A 284 -32.93 -13.82 22.38
CA GLU A 284 -32.05 -14.72 23.12
C GLU A 284 -31.46 -13.91 24.29
N ASP A 285 -31.30 -14.49 25.48
CA ASP A 285 -31.01 -13.83 26.78
C ASP A 285 -29.73 -12.95 26.82
N GLY A 286 -29.00 -12.78 25.70
CA GLY A 286 -27.90 -11.83 25.52
C GLY A 286 -28.23 -10.59 24.68
N GLN A 287 -29.53 -10.31 24.41
CA GLN A 287 -29.98 -9.16 23.60
C GLN A 287 -30.57 -7.99 24.39
N GLU A 288 -30.65 -8.08 25.72
CA GLU A 288 -30.98 -6.95 26.57
C GLU A 288 -29.68 -6.15 26.79
N ASP A 289 -29.65 -4.90 26.28
CA ASP A 289 -28.62 -3.85 26.47
C ASP A 289 -27.95 -3.28 25.20
N ASN A 290 -28.59 -3.36 24.02
CA ASN A 290 -28.12 -2.62 22.83
C ASN A 290 -29.17 -1.74 22.16
N GLN A 291 -30.37 -1.59 22.74
CA GLN A 291 -31.43 -0.82 22.11
C GLN A 291 -31.33 0.69 22.38
N GLU A 292 -30.72 1.12 23.49
CA GLU A 292 -30.50 2.54 23.80
C GLU A 292 -29.19 3.09 23.19
N ASP A 293 -28.17 2.26 22.97
CA ASP A 293 -26.97 2.64 22.20
C ASP A 293 -27.22 2.77 20.68
N ASN A 294 -28.34 2.23 20.20
CA ASN A 294 -28.67 2.16 18.77
C ASN A 294 -29.05 3.51 18.14
N VAL A 295 -29.46 4.51 18.94
CA VAL A 295 -29.77 5.85 18.42
C VAL A 295 -28.52 6.74 18.35
N ALA A 296 -27.53 6.50 19.21
CA ALA A 296 -26.29 7.27 19.24
C ALA A 296 -25.29 6.88 18.13
N GLN A 297 -25.26 5.62 17.70
CA GLN A 297 -24.38 5.17 16.61
C GLN A 297 -24.90 5.46 15.19
N SER A 298 -26.13 5.99 15.08
CA SER A 298 -26.75 6.34 13.80
C SER A 298 -26.39 7.76 13.32
N GLN A 299 -25.54 8.48 14.07
CA GLN A 299 -24.85 9.67 13.57
C GLN A 299 -23.54 9.24 12.88
N GLU A 300 -23.62 9.04 11.57
CA GLU A 300 -22.47 9.06 10.68
C GLU A 300 -21.59 10.28 11.00
N THR A 301 -20.29 10.06 11.25
CA THR A 301 -19.19 10.72 10.52
C THR A 301 -17.82 10.19 11.01
N ALA A 302 -16.95 9.85 10.06
CA ALA A 302 -15.48 9.85 10.14
C ALA A 302 -14.66 8.59 10.49
N ASN A 303 -15.21 7.45 10.95
CA ASN A 303 -14.37 6.29 11.33
C ASN A 303 -14.90 4.95 10.79
N PHE A 304 -14.44 4.50 9.62
CA PHE A 304 -14.49 3.08 9.29
C PHE A 304 -13.42 2.36 10.11
N THR A 305 -13.83 1.72 11.20
CA THR A 305 -12.96 0.90 12.05
C THR A 305 -12.56 -0.37 11.31
N LEU A 306 -11.42 -0.33 10.63
CA LEU A 306 -10.73 -1.48 10.02
C LEU A 306 -10.06 -2.37 11.09
N PHE A 307 -10.72 -2.61 12.21
CA PHE A 307 -10.31 -3.66 13.13
C PHE A 307 -10.89 -4.98 12.62
N VAL A 308 -10.11 -6.05 12.76
CA VAL A 308 -10.60 -7.41 12.54
C VAL A 308 -11.71 -7.62 13.55
N GLU A 309 -12.97 -7.53 13.11
CA GLU A 309 -14.11 -7.94 13.91
C GLU A 309 -13.81 -9.34 14.44
N GLU A 310 -13.89 -9.52 15.77
CA GLU A 310 -13.70 -10.82 16.39
C GLU A 310 -14.80 -11.76 15.86
N ARG A 311 -14.37 -12.76 15.09
CA ARG A 311 -15.27 -13.74 14.48
C ARG A 311 -15.35 -14.95 15.36
N GLU A 312 -16.57 -15.35 15.69
CA GLU A 312 -16.77 -16.64 16.31
C GLU A 312 -16.60 -17.76 15.27
N CYS A 313 -16.37 -18.99 15.75
CA CYS A 313 -16.29 -20.18 14.91
C CYS A 313 -17.55 -20.35 14.02
N ARG A 314 -18.70 -19.81 14.43
CA ARG A 314 -19.96 -19.81 13.69
C ARG A 314 -20.05 -18.79 12.55
N ASP A 315 -19.23 -17.75 12.55
CA ASP A 315 -19.30 -16.65 11.56
C ASP A 315 -18.60 -16.99 10.23
N GLY A 316 -18.03 -18.20 10.12
CA GLY A 316 -17.47 -18.72 8.89
C GLY A 316 -16.16 -18.01 8.54
N THR A 317 -15.07 -18.43 9.18
CA THR A 317 -13.69 -18.01 8.84
C THR A 317 -13.16 -18.64 7.55
N GLY A 318 -13.93 -19.54 6.92
CA GLY A 318 -13.54 -20.25 5.71
C GLY A 318 -13.39 -19.33 4.49
N GLU A 319 -12.34 -19.57 3.70
CA GLU A 319 -12.03 -18.81 2.47
C GLU A 319 -13.15 -18.89 1.41
N THR A 320 -14.00 -19.93 1.47
CA THR A 320 -15.07 -20.19 0.49
C THR A 320 -16.20 -19.15 0.48
N ARG A 321 -16.32 -18.31 1.51
CA ARG A 321 -17.36 -17.26 1.61
C ARG A 321 -16.83 -15.84 1.41
N ARG A 322 -15.55 -15.66 1.11
CA ARG A 322 -14.95 -14.32 0.92
C ARG A 322 -15.39 -13.74 -0.42
N THR A 323 -15.95 -12.53 -0.41
CA THR A 323 -16.22 -11.79 -1.65
C THR A 323 -15.18 -10.69 -1.82
N LEU A 324 -14.67 -10.46 -3.03
CA LEU A 324 -13.79 -9.32 -3.29
C LEU A 324 -14.63 -8.05 -3.47
N SER A 325 -14.27 -6.96 -2.76
CA SER A 325 -14.88 -5.65 -3.00
C SER A 325 -14.61 -5.19 -4.43
N TRP A 326 -15.54 -4.41 -4.98
CA TRP A 326 -15.49 -3.99 -6.38
C TRP A 326 -14.22 -3.19 -6.70
N ILE A 327 -13.67 -2.48 -5.71
CA ILE A 327 -12.39 -1.77 -5.86
C ILE A 327 -11.25 -2.71 -6.26
N TRP A 328 -11.30 -4.02 -5.99
CA TRP A 328 -10.28 -4.99 -6.41
C TRP A 328 -10.61 -5.71 -7.70
N ARG A 329 -11.82 -5.54 -8.23
CA ARG A 329 -12.20 -6.11 -9.51
C ARG A 329 -11.51 -5.26 -10.57
N THR A 330 -10.65 -5.88 -11.35
CA THR A 330 -10.26 -5.29 -12.63
C THR A 330 -11.54 -5.15 -13.44
N PRO A 331 -11.88 -3.98 -14.00
CA PRO A 331 -12.94 -3.91 -14.98
C PRO A 331 -12.59 -4.98 -16.02
N THR A 332 -13.49 -5.95 -16.15
CA THR A 332 -13.30 -6.93 -17.20
C THR A 332 -13.42 -6.11 -18.47
N GLN A 333 -12.36 -6.11 -19.26
CA GLN A 333 -12.38 -5.65 -20.64
C GLN A 333 -13.30 -6.63 -21.40
N LEU A 334 -14.59 -6.60 -21.05
CA LEU A 334 -15.65 -7.32 -21.74
C LEU A 334 -15.79 -6.58 -23.06
N ASP A 335 -15.80 -7.36 -24.13
CA ASP A 335 -16.16 -6.96 -25.49
C ASP A 335 -15.03 -6.46 -26.40
N ASN A 336 -13.79 -6.92 -26.23
CA ASN A 336 -12.88 -6.97 -27.39
C ASN A 336 -12.18 -8.35 -27.53
N PRO A 337 -12.70 -9.26 -28.38
CA PRO A 337 -12.10 -10.58 -28.58
C PRO A 337 -10.69 -10.51 -29.18
N ASP A 338 -10.30 -9.38 -29.78
CA ASP A 338 -8.95 -9.14 -30.33
C ASP A 338 -7.98 -8.49 -29.33
N ASN A 339 -8.44 -8.04 -28.16
CA ASN A 339 -7.60 -7.43 -27.13
C ASN A 339 -7.69 -8.20 -25.81
N THR A 340 -7.54 -9.52 -25.90
CA THR A 340 -7.25 -10.36 -24.74
C THR A 340 -5.82 -10.03 -24.30
N SER A 341 -5.66 -8.97 -23.50
CA SER A 341 -4.37 -8.57 -22.96
C SER A 341 -3.87 -9.65 -22.00
N ASP A 342 -3.23 -10.68 -22.58
CA ASP A 342 -2.50 -11.74 -21.89
C ASP A 342 -1.39 -11.17 -21.00
N ASP A 343 -1.11 -9.87 -21.04
CA ASP A 343 -0.11 -9.17 -20.23
C ASP A 343 -0.34 -9.33 -18.73
N ILE A 344 -1.60 -9.30 -18.26
CA ILE A 344 -1.89 -9.55 -16.83
C ILE A 344 -1.52 -10.99 -16.47
N LEU A 345 -1.97 -11.96 -17.26
CA LEU A 345 -1.72 -13.39 -17.05
C LEU A 345 -0.23 -13.71 -17.16
N ARG A 346 0.46 -13.15 -18.17
CA ARG A 346 1.91 -13.22 -18.36
C ARG A 346 2.62 -12.69 -17.12
N SER A 347 2.23 -11.51 -16.60
CA SER A 347 2.88 -10.94 -15.42
C SER A 347 2.69 -11.81 -14.18
N GLU A 348 1.50 -12.36 -13.95
CA GLU A 348 1.22 -13.22 -12.80
C GLU A 348 1.91 -14.58 -12.93
N TRP A 349 1.96 -15.13 -14.15
CA TRP A 349 2.73 -16.33 -14.44
C TRP A 349 4.23 -16.09 -14.21
N SER A 350 4.78 -14.99 -14.72
CA SER A 350 6.19 -14.61 -14.55
C SER A 350 6.53 -14.45 -13.07
N LYS A 351 5.70 -13.74 -12.29
CA LYS A 351 5.86 -13.63 -10.83
C LYS A 351 5.79 -14.99 -10.14
N SER A 352 4.93 -15.89 -10.58
CA SER A 352 4.78 -17.23 -10.01
C SER A 352 5.99 -18.11 -10.33
N ARG A 353 6.53 -18.06 -11.56
CA ARG A 353 7.80 -18.70 -11.94
C ARG A 353 8.94 -18.21 -11.05
N ALA A 354 9.11 -16.89 -10.91
CA ALA A 354 10.15 -16.31 -10.06
C ALA A 354 10.01 -16.72 -8.57
N ARG A 355 8.78 -16.80 -8.03
CA ARG A 355 8.54 -17.31 -6.66
C ARG A 355 8.91 -18.79 -6.54
N ALA A 356 8.57 -19.61 -7.53
CA ALA A 356 8.90 -21.03 -7.55
C ALA A 356 10.42 -21.26 -7.63
N ASP A 357 11.12 -20.49 -8.47
CA ASP A 357 12.57 -20.58 -8.61
C ASP A 357 13.30 -20.12 -7.34
N ARG A 358 12.85 -19.01 -6.72
CA ARG A 358 13.36 -18.60 -5.40
C ARG A 358 13.12 -19.65 -4.32
N ALA A 359 11.93 -20.23 -4.26
CA ALA A 359 11.63 -21.29 -3.29
C ALA A 359 12.51 -22.53 -3.52
N ARG A 360 12.82 -22.88 -4.77
CA ARG A 360 13.78 -23.96 -5.09
C ARG A 360 15.19 -23.61 -4.61
N GLU A 361 15.64 -22.38 -4.84
CA GLU A 361 16.92 -21.89 -4.35
C GLU A 361 17.00 -21.92 -2.82
N GLU A 362 15.97 -21.44 -2.11
CA GLU A 362 15.88 -21.48 -0.65
C GLU A 362 15.99 -22.91 -0.11
N VAL A 363 15.38 -23.89 -0.78
CA VAL A 363 15.51 -25.31 -0.42
C VAL A 363 16.95 -25.80 -0.60
N LEU A 364 17.61 -25.44 -1.70
CA LEU A 364 19.03 -25.80 -1.94
C LEU A 364 19.96 -25.14 -0.92
N LEU A 365 19.73 -23.87 -0.59
CA LEU A 365 20.49 -23.15 0.43
C LEU A 365 20.30 -23.79 1.81
N LEU A 366 19.07 -24.14 2.17
CA LEU A 366 18.77 -24.82 3.44
C LEU A 366 19.48 -26.18 3.54
N GLN A 367 19.52 -26.96 2.46
CA GLN A 367 20.27 -28.21 2.41
C GLN A 367 21.77 -27.99 2.62
N GLU A 368 22.34 -26.97 1.99
CA GLU A 368 23.76 -26.63 2.17
C GLU A 368 24.05 -26.07 3.58
N GLU A 369 23.14 -25.30 4.18
CA GLU A 369 23.23 -24.85 5.57
C GLU A 369 23.19 -26.01 6.56
N MET A 370 22.32 -26.99 6.35
CA MET A 370 22.31 -28.24 7.13
C MET A 370 23.67 -28.94 7.04
N ARG A 371 24.22 -29.09 5.82
CA ARG A 371 25.54 -29.71 5.62
C ARG A 371 26.66 -28.93 6.32
N ARG A 372 26.71 -27.61 6.14
CA ARG A 372 27.71 -26.73 6.77
C ARG A 372 27.62 -26.74 8.29
N THR A 373 26.42 -26.85 8.84
CA THR A 373 26.21 -26.94 10.29
C THR A 373 26.83 -28.22 10.84
N LEU A 374 26.66 -29.36 10.17
CA LEU A 374 27.30 -30.62 10.57
C LEU A 374 28.83 -30.54 10.53
N GLU A 375 29.39 -29.98 9.46
CA GLU A 375 30.83 -29.75 9.32
C GLU A 375 31.37 -28.79 10.38
N TYR A 376 30.65 -27.70 10.65
CA TYR A 376 31.01 -26.73 11.67
C TYR A 376 31.02 -27.37 13.07
N LEU A 377 30.02 -28.17 13.42
CA LEU A 377 29.97 -28.86 14.72
C LEU A 377 31.13 -29.85 14.87
N ALA A 378 31.45 -30.60 13.81
CA ALA A 378 32.58 -31.54 13.79
C ALA A 378 33.92 -30.79 13.93
N TRP A 379 34.09 -29.70 13.20
CA TRP A 379 35.26 -28.83 13.32
C TRP A 379 35.35 -28.20 14.72
N LYS A 380 34.24 -27.68 15.27
CA LYS A 380 34.22 -27.00 16.57
C LYS A 380 34.54 -27.95 17.71
N SER A 381 34.09 -29.21 17.61
CA SER A 381 34.49 -30.28 18.53
C SER A 381 36.01 -30.49 18.55
N LYS A 382 36.63 -30.63 17.37
CA LYS A 382 38.10 -30.73 17.24
C LYS A 382 38.82 -29.48 17.74
N TRP A 383 38.26 -28.30 17.45
CA TRP A 383 38.81 -27.03 17.92
C TRP A 383 38.85 -26.95 19.44
N TRP A 384 37.77 -27.35 20.14
CA TRP A 384 37.76 -27.40 21.60
C TRP A 384 38.84 -28.33 22.17
N LEU A 385 39.03 -29.52 21.57
CA LEU A 385 40.09 -30.44 21.99
C LEU A 385 41.49 -29.85 21.81
N GLN A 386 41.71 -29.07 20.76
CA GLN A 386 42.98 -28.34 20.56
C GLN A 386 43.18 -27.23 21.59
N GLN A 387 42.11 -26.51 21.97
CA GLN A 387 42.20 -25.43 22.97
C GLN A 387 42.63 -25.93 24.35
N ALA A 388 42.30 -27.18 24.69
CA ALA A 388 42.66 -27.79 25.98
C ALA A 388 44.18 -27.78 26.26
N GLN A 389 45.02 -27.79 25.22
CA GLN A 389 46.47 -27.94 25.34
C GLN A 389 47.26 -26.64 25.11
N LEU A 390 46.60 -25.52 24.83
CA LEU A 390 47.28 -24.29 24.41
C LEU A 390 47.80 -23.43 25.58
N ARG A 391 47.21 -23.56 26.79
CA ARG A 391 47.60 -22.77 27.96
C ARG A 391 48.50 -23.60 28.88
N ARG A 392 49.65 -23.04 29.26
CA ARG A 392 50.49 -23.59 30.34
C ARG A 392 50.01 -22.99 31.67
N THR A 393 49.48 -23.81 32.54
CA THR A 393 48.95 -23.44 33.86
C THR A 393 49.37 -24.49 34.90
N ASP A 394 49.07 -24.23 36.18
CA ASP A 394 49.18 -25.26 37.24
C ASP A 394 48.40 -26.52 36.89
N ASP A 395 48.86 -27.66 37.41
CA ASP A 395 48.32 -29.00 37.11
C ASP A 395 46.81 -29.08 37.39
N ASP A 396 46.34 -28.59 38.55
CA ASP A 396 44.92 -28.61 38.92
C ASP A 396 44.04 -27.79 37.95
N LEU A 397 44.55 -26.64 37.49
CA LEU A 397 43.84 -25.80 36.53
C LEU A 397 43.88 -26.41 35.12
N SER A 398 44.97 -27.10 34.78
CA SER A 398 45.11 -27.81 33.52
C SER A 398 44.11 -28.97 33.41
N GLU A 399 43.87 -29.70 34.49
CA GLU A 399 42.86 -30.77 34.56
C GLU A 399 41.45 -30.20 34.34
N GLY A 400 41.11 -29.10 35.00
CA GLY A 400 39.83 -28.42 34.84
C GLY A 400 39.59 -27.90 33.40
N LEU A 401 40.62 -27.33 32.77
CA LEU A 401 40.55 -26.86 31.38
C LEU A 401 40.36 -28.02 30.40
N VAL A 402 41.06 -29.14 30.61
CA VAL A 402 40.91 -30.35 29.79
C VAL A 402 39.52 -30.96 29.97
N ALA A 403 39.02 -31.04 31.20
CA ALA A 403 37.67 -31.55 31.49
C ALA A 403 36.58 -30.68 30.84
N TYR A 404 36.69 -29.36 30.96
CA TYR A 404 35.73 -28.43 30.35
C TYR A 404 35.76 -28.49 28.82
N ALA A 405 36.95 -28.46 28.21
CA ALA A 405 37.11 -28.56 26.76
C ALA A 405 36.58 -29.91 26.22
N SER A 406 36.83 -31.01 26.94
CA SER A 406 36.31 -32.34 26.58
C SER A 406 34.78 -32.40 26.69
N SER A 407 34.19 -31.77 27.71
CA SER A 407 32.74 -31.66 27.86
C SER A 407 32.10 -30.86 26.72
N GLN A 408 32.70 -29.71 26.36
CA GLN A 408 32.24 -28.90 25.24
C GLN A 408 32.38 -29.64 23.90
N ALA A 409 33.50 -30.33 23.67
CA ALA A 409 33.67 -31.17 22.48
C ALA A 409 32.61 -32.28 22.42
N GLY A 410 32.34 -32.94 23.55
CA GLY A 410 31.27 -33.94 23.69
C GLY A 410 29.89 -33.40 23.34
N LEU A 411 29.55 -32.19 23.82
CA LEU A 411 28.30 -31.51 23.51
C LEU A 411 28.16 -31.22 22.00
N GLN A 412 29.21 -30.69 21.37
CA GLN A 412 29.20 -30.40 19.93
C GLN A 412 29.05 -31.68 19.10
N THR A 413 29.72 -32.77 19.50
CA THR A 413 29.58 -34.10 18.87
C THR A 413 28.16 -34.66 19.05
N ALA A 414 27.55 -34.49 20.23
CA ALA A 414 26.18 -34.92 20.48
C ALA A 414 25.16 -34.13 19.62
N LEU A 415 25.34 -32.82 19.48
CA LEU A 415 24.53 -31.99 18.58
C LEU A 415 24.71 -32.42 17.13
N HIS A 416 25.94 -32.71 16.70
CA HIS A 416 26.23 -33.23 15.35
C HIS A 416 25.44 -34.51 15.07
N HIS A 417 25.51 -35.52 15.94
CA HIS A 417 24.77 -36.77 15.74
C HIS A 417 23.25 -36.58 15.76
N ARG A 418 22.74 -35.73 16.65
CA ARG A 418 21.29 -35.43 16.70
C ARG A 418 20.82 -34.79 15.40
N PHE A 419 21.54 -33.79 14.90
CA PHE A 419 21.18 -33.10 13.65
C PHE A 419 21.38 -33.99 12.43
N GLN A 420 22.43 -34.81 12.40
CA GLN A 420 22.66 -35.80 11.35
C GLN A 420 21.46 -36.75 11.23
N LYS A 421 20.94 -37.26 12.34
CA LYS A 421 19.75 -38.13 12.37
C LYS A 421 18.48 -37.39 11.94
N LEU A 422 18.33 -36.12 12.33
CA LEU A 422 17.15 -35.32 11.99
C LEU A 422 17.13 -34.94 10.49
N TRP A 423 18.30 -34.64 9.93
CA TRP A 423 18.47 -34.20 8.54
C TRP A 423 18.79 -35.32 7.54
N GLU A 424 18.80 -36.58 7.98
CA GLU A 424 19.08 -37.74 7.14
C GLU A 424 18.16 -37.81 5.91
N LYS A 425 16.85 -37.62 6.06
CA LYS A 425 15.92 -37.66 4.92
C LYS A 425 16.05 -36.43 3.99
N PRO A 426 16.01 -35.17 4.50
CA PRO A 426 16.16 -33.98 3.65
C PRO A 426 17.46 -33.91 2.84
N LEU A 427 18.56 -34.46 3.37
CA LEU A 427 19.87 -34.48 2.70
C LEU A 427 20.00 -35.59 1.65
N MET A 428 19.33 -36.75 1.85
CA MET A 428 19.35 -37.87 0.89
C MET A 428 18.46 -37.61 -0.34
N ASP A 429 17.42 -36.81 -0.21
CA ASP A 429 16.58 -36.41 -1.35
C ASP A 429 17.28 -35.39 -2.29
N GLY A 430 18.25 -34.62 -1.78
CA GLY A 430 19.02 -33.66 -2.58
C GLY A 430 20.11 -34.29 -3.45
N THR A 431 20.73 -35.38 -2.99
CA THR A 431 21.78 -36.09 -3.73
C THR A 431 21.24 -36.82 -4.95
N ASN A 432 20.04 -37.39 -4.86
CA ASN A 432 19.39 -38.11 -5.98
C ASN A 432 18.94 -37.15 -7.11
N ASN A 433 18.48 -35.94 -6.79
CA ASN A 433 18.09 -34.94 -7.79
C ASN A 433 19.26 -34.37 -8.61
N SER A 434 20.49 -34.46 -8.10
CA SER A 434 21.70 -34.06 -8.83
C SER A 434 22.14 -35.11 -9.85
N THR A 435 21.81 -36.39 -9.61
CA THR A 435 22.22 -37.52 -10.47
C THR A 435 21.23 -37.81 -11.60
N GLU A 436 19.94 -37.49 -11.44
CA GLU A 436 18.92 -37.76 -12.45
C GLU A 436 18.96 -36.83 -13.69
N ARG A 437 19.66 -35.68 -13.62
CA ARG A 437 19.83 -34.79 -14.78
C ARG A 437 20.74 -35.34 -15.89
N HIS A 438 21.46 -36.45 -15.66
CA HIS A 438 22.42 -37.01 -16.61
C HIS A 438 21.98 -38.32 -17.30
N SER A 439 20.81 -38.89 -16.97
CA SER A 439 20.49 -40.27 -17.40
C SER A 439 19.14 -40.50 -18.07
N ASN A 440 18.31 -39.48 -18.35
CA ASN A 440 17.05 -39.71 -19.05
C ASN A 440 17.15 -39.39 -20.55
N ASN A 441 17.84 -40.30 -21.25
CA ASN A 441 17.62 -40.52 -22.67
C ASN A 441 17.65 -42.03 -22.94
N GLN A 442 16.61 -42.76 -22.51
CA GLN A 442 16.12 -43.95 -23.22
C GLN A 442 14.76 -44.47 -22.69
N THR A 443 13.94 -44.74 -23.68
CA THR A 443 12.58 -45.26 -23.77
C THR A 443 12.30 -46.57 -23.04
N SER A 444 11.03 -46.71 -22.63
CA SER A 444 10.16 -47.93 -22.75
C SER A 444 9.75 -48.67 -21.47
N SER A 445 8.44 -48.52 -21.17
CA SER A 445 7.45 -49.57 -20.85
C SER A 445 7.85 -50.75 -19.95
N ASN A 446 7.20 -50.90 -18.79
CA ASN A 446 6.06 -51.83 -18.64
C ASN A 446 5.40 -51.74 -17.26
N THR A 447 4.13 -52.14 -17.25
CA THR A 447 3.14 -52.23 -16.16
C THR A 447 3.47 -53.28 -15.08
N ASN A 448 3.11 -53.02 -13.81
CA ASN A 448 2.03 -53.76 -13.11
C ASN A 448 1.83 -53.39 -11.62
N ASN A 449 0.57 -53.60 -11.20
CA ASN A 449 -0.10 -53.38 -9.93
C ASN A 449 0.48 -54.07 -8.69
N GLY A 450 0.13 -53.54 -7.51
CA GLY A 450 0.16 -54.28 -6.24
C GLY A 450 -0.22 -53.43 -5.02
N ALA A 451 -1.50 -53.45 -4.66
CA ALA A 451 -2.03 -52.85 -3.43
C ALA A 451 -1.57 -53.64 -2.18
N GLN A 452 -1.31 -52.95 -1.06
CA GLN A 452 -1.64 -53.51 0.26
C GLN A 452 -1.74 -52.45 1.36
N THR A 453 -2.92 -52.48 1.97
CA THR A 453 -3.34 -51.86 3.22
C THR A 453 -2.69 -52.53 4.43
N GLY A 454 -2.42 -51.78 5.50
CA GLY A 454 -2.02 -52.35 6.79
C GLY A 454 -2.12 -51.34 7.93
N SER A 455 -3.27 -51.36 8.63
CA SER A 455 -3.47 -50.82 9.97
C SER A 455 -2.58 -51.52 11.00
N THR A 456 -2.16 -50.82 12.07
CA THR A 456 -2.17 -51.32 13.47
C THR A 456 -1.83 -50.22 14.49
N SER A 457 -2.70 -50.11 15.52
CA SER A 457 -2.49 -49.78 16.96
C SER A 457 -1.43 -48.75 17.38
N GLY A 458 -1.70 -47.74 18.20
CA GLY A 458 -2.56 -47.73 19.38
C GLY A 458 -1.75 -48.09 20.63
N MET A 459 -1.23 -47.11 21.36
CA MET A 459 -0.88 -47.26 22.78
C MET A 459 -0.79 -45.89 23.46
N ASP A 460 -1.67 -45.71 24.44
CA ASP A 460 -1.72 -44.63 25.40
C ASP A 460 -0.47 -44.63 26.31
N ASN A 461 -0.04 -43.45 26.75
CA ASN A 461 0.38 -43.30 28.14
C ASN A 461 0.23 -41.86 28.62
N ALA A 462 -0.69 -41.67 29.56
CA ALA A 462 -0.82 -40.50 30.39
C ALA A 462 0.10 -40.65 31.62
N ASN A 463 0.71 -39.55 32.06
CA ASN A 463 0.93 -39.28 33.49
C ASN A 463 1.27 -37.81 33.68
N GLY A 464 0.44 -37.14 34.49
CA GLY A 464 0.69 -35.79 34.99
C GLY A 464 1.36 -35.81 36.36
N ALA A 465 1.90 -34.65 36.75
CA ALA A 465 2.02 -34.21 38.14
C ALA A 465 2.31 -32.70 38.20
N SER A 466 1.27 -31.92 38.52
CA SER A 466 1.17 -30.84 39.52
C SER A 466 2.41 -30.01 39.96
N ASN A 467 2.29 -28.69 39.73
CA ASN A 467 2.10 -27.59 40.70
C ASN A 467 3.21 -27.19 41.71
N THR A 468 3.69 -25.94 41.57
CA THR A 468 4.05 -24.92 42.61
C THR A 468 4.24 -23.60 41.86
N GLY A 469 3.67 -22.43 42.18
CA GLY A 469 3.58 -21.71 43.45
C GLY A 469 4.26 -20.34 43.21
N GLY A 470 3.49 -19.24 43.22
CA GLY A 470 3.91 -17.92 42.73
C GLY A 470 4.79 -17.10 43.68
N ILE A 471 5.22 -15.93 43.20
CA ILE A 471 5.61 -14.73 43.97
C ILE A 471 5.26 -13.52 43.09
N ASN A 472 4.49 -12.60 43.66
CA ASN A 472 4.27 -11.24 43.18
C ASN A 472 5.48 -10.39 43.64
N GLU A 473 6.02 -9.55 42.77
CA GLU A 473 6.79 -8.38 43.19
C GLU A 473 6.30 -7.17 42.40
N ASP A 474 5.68 -6.27 43.15
CA ASP A 474 5.32 -4.91 42.80
C ASP A 474 6.61 -4.08 42.66
N GLY A 475 6.68 -3.27 41.61
CA GLY A 475 7.77 -2.33 41.38
C GLY A 475 7.23 -1.13 40.61
N GLU A 476 6.68 -0.18 41.35
CA GLU A 476 6.50 1.21 40.94
C GLU A 476 7.91 1.85 40.88
N ASP A 477 8.23 2.57 39.80
CA ASP A 477 8.61 3.98 39.86
C ASP A 477 9.34 4.48 38.59
N GLU A 478 8.65 5.48 38.00
CA GLU A 478 9.14 6.78 37.54
C GLU A 478 9.81 6.93 36.16
N ASP A 479 9.07 7.71 35.35
CA ASP A 479 9.28 8.16 33.99
C ASP A 479 10.27 9.35 33.92
N GLU A 480 11.18 9.32 32.96
CA GLU A 480 11.78 10.53 32.36
C GLU A 480 11.85 10.30 30.84
N ASP A 481 10.79 10.72 30.14
CA ASP A 481 10.72 10.78 28.68
C ASP A 481 11.33 12.12 28.21
N GLU A 482 12.50 12.06 27.56
CA GLU A 482 13.02 13.15 26.73
C GLU A 482 12.54 12.95 25.28
N ASP A 483 11.52 13.73 24.90
CA ASP A 483 11.02 13.83 23.53
C ASP A 483 11.99 14.67 22.67
N GLU A 484 12.84 14.02 21.86
CA GLU A 484 13.53 14.66 20.73
C GLU A 484 12.68 14.47 19.45
N ASP A 485 11.87 15.48 19.15
CA ASP A 485 11.19 15.65 17.87
C ASP A 485 12.22 16.05 16.78
N GLU A 486 12.78 15.08 16.06
CA GLU A 486 13.44 15.34 14.78
C GLU A 486 12.39 15.36 13.66
N ASP A 487 11.92 16.57 13.35
CA ASP A 487 11.18 16.90 12.14
C ASP A 487 12.14 16.82 10.93
N GLU A 488 12.13 15.71 10.18
CA GLU A 488 12.74 15.64 8.84
C GLU A 488 11.82 16.35 7.84
N ASP A 489 12.08 17.65 7.62
CA ASP A 489 11.54 18.42 6.50
C ASP A 489 12.20 17.94 5.19
N GLU A 490 11.42 17.29 4.31
CA GLU A 490 11.79 17.07 2.91
C GLU A 490 11.66 18.40 2.15
N ASP A 491 12.75 19.16 2.07
CA ASP A 491 12.89 20.32 1.18
C ASP A 491 13.06 19.83 -0.28
N ASP A 492 12.00 20.00 -1.08
CA ASP A 492 12.08 19.95 -2.55
C ASP A 492 12.75 21.26 -3.05
N GLU A 493 14.05 21.18 -3.36
CA GLU A 493 14.79 22.26 -4.05
C GLU A 493 14.31 22.39 -5.51
N ASP A 494 13.45 23.37 -5.78
CA ASP A 494 13.19 23.87 -7.14
C ASP A 494 14.39 24.72 -7.61
N VAL A 495 15.13 24.17 -8.57
CA VAL A 495 16.21 24.82 -9.32
C VAL A 495 15.64 25.99 -10.12
N ASN A 496 15.87 27.21 -9.65
CA ASN A 496 15.52 28.43 -10.36
C ASN A 496 16.70 28.86 -11.25
N GLU A 497 16.71 28.36 -12.48
CA GLU A 497 17.61 28.80 -13.55
C GLU A 497 17.08 30.13 -14.12
N GLN A 498 17.62 31.25 -13.63
CA GLN A 498 17.45 32.57 -14.23
C GLN A 498 18.81 33.07 -14.71
N GLY A 499 18.99 33.03 -16.03
CA GLY A 499 20.03 33.76 -16.72
C GLY A 499 19.78 35.26 -16.61
N ASP A 500 20.83 35.98 -16.23
CA ASP A 500 20.92 37.43 -16.38
C ASP A 500 22.13 37.74 -17.26
N ASP A 501 21.83 38.25 -18.45
CA ASP A 501 22.78 38.78 -19.42
C ASP A 501 23.20 40.18 -18.97
N GLY A 502 24.46 40.33 -18.56
CA GLY A 502 25.08 41.61 -18.20
C GLY A 502 26.48 41.76 -18.78
N VAL A 503 26.56 42.29 -20.01
CA VAL A 503 27.78 42.79 -20.67
C VAL A 503 28.39 43.96 -19.88
N VAL A 504 29.67 43.91 -19.48
CA VAL A 504 30.65 45.03 -19.52
C VAL A 504 32.10 44.49 -19.54
N GLU A 505 32.92 45.20 -20.31
CA GLU A 505 34.30 45.04 -20.76
C GLU A 505 35.44 45.05 -19.71
N ASP A 506 36.55 44.42 -20.15
CA ASP A 506 37.98 44.77 -20.05
C ASP A 506 38.82 44.74 -18.75
N ASP A 507 40.04 44.22 -18.96
CA ASP A 507 41.34 44.53 -18.35
C ASP A 507 41.62 44.19 -16.88
N ASN A 508 42.37 43.09 -16.65
CA ASN A 508 43.80 43.14 -16.24
C ASN A 508 44.31 41.81 -15.65
N GLY A 509 45.32 41.24 -16.31
CA GLY A 509 46.63 40.93 -15.73
C GLY A 509 46.80 40.01 -14.50
N THR A 510 47.77 39.09 -14.67
CA THR A 510 48.77 38.60 -13.67
C THR A 510 48.38 37.31 -12.92
N LEU A 511 48.91 36.12 -13.27
CA LEU A 511 50.21 35.51 -12.91
C LEU A 511 50.39 35.09 -11.43
N TYR A 512 50.67 33.78 -11.27
CA TYR A 512 51.24 33.06 -10.10
C TYR A 512 50.36 33.03 -8.83
N VAL A 513 50.19 31.91 -8.11
CA VAL A 513 51.09 30.79 -7.76
C VAL A 513 50.32 29.48 -7.75
#